data_AF-A0A1B6ME42-F1
#
_entry.id   AF-A0A1B6ME42-F1
#
_cell.length_a   1.000
_cell.length_b   1.000
_cell.length_c   1.000
_cell.angle_alpha   90.00
_cell.angle_beta   90.00
_cell.angle_gamma   90.00
#
_symmetry.space_group_name_H-M   'P 1'
#
loop_
_entity.id
_entity.type
_entity.pdbx_description
1 polymer ?
#
loop_
_entity_poly.entity_id
_entity_poly.type
_entity_poly.pdbx_seq_one_letter_code
_entity_poly.pdbx_strand_id
1 'polypeptide(L)'
;CRGAFTNLKILTVVALYILEVILHAACQDLPRRNNLHNHFTRNGSDYALPNHRLALYEKKPSYIGAKLTNYLPDELKIPSPMKNMRQRLINWLLVRPLYSIDEYIRWREDPTFQVQN
;
A
#
# COMPACT_ATOMS: atom_id res chain seq x y z
N CYS A 1 16.46 8.11 -15.03
CA CYS A 1 15.48 8.97 -14.33
C CYS A 1 15.16 8.56 -12.88
N ARG A 2 15.27 7.28 -12.49
CA ARG A 2 14.98 6.80 -11.12
C ARG A 2 15.60 7.66 -10.01
N GLY A 3 16.92 7.88 -10.06
CA GLY A 3 17.62 8.69 -9.05
C GLY A 3 17.15 10.14 -8.97
N ALA A 4 16.66 10.73 -10.06
CA ALA A 4 16.18 12.12 -10.06
C ALA A 4 14.91 12.28 -9.20
N PHE A 5 13.97 11.34 -9.27
CA PHE A 5 12.76 11.36 -8.43
C PHE A 5 13.12 11.30 -6.93
N THR A 6 14.05 10.42 -6.55
CA THR A 6 14.53 10.32 -5.17
C THR A 6 15.30 11.57 -4.73
N ASN A 7 16.20 12.10 -5.57
CA ASN A 7 17.02 13.28 -5.26
C ASN A 7 16.17 14.54 -5.12
N LEU A 8 15.17 14.72 -5.99
CA LEU A 8 14.27 15.87 -5.98
C LEU A 8 13.10 15.71 -5.00
N LYS A 9 12.99 14.56 -4.31
CA LYS A 9 11.87 14.20 -3.43
C LYS A 9 10.50 14.33 -4.13
N ILE A 10 10.44 13.82 -5.36
CA ILE A 10 9.23 13.77 -6.18
C ILE A 10 8.77 12.31 -6.28
N LEU A 11 7.47 12.09 -6.13
CA LEU A 11 6.87 10.78 -6.37
C LEU A 11 6.70 10.54 -7.87
N THR A 12 6.96 9.30 -8.30
CA THR A 12 6.57 8.87 -9.64
C THR A 12 5.03 8.84 -9.77
N VAL A 13 4.52 8.84 -11.00
CA VAL A 13 3.08 8.72 -11.26
C VAL A 13 2.50 7.44 -10.63
N VAL A 14 3.26 6.34 -10.64
CA VAL A 14 2.84 5.07 -10.04
C VAL A 14 2.82 5.16 -8.51
N ALA A 15 3.83 5.79 -7.90
CA ALA A 15 3.83 6.00 -6.45
C ALA A 15 2.68 6.94 -6.01
N LEU A 16 2.35 7.97 -6.79
CA LEU A 16 1.18 8.82 -6.56
C LEU A 16 -0.12 8.01 -6.65
N TYR A 17 -0.26 7.16 -7.66
CA TYR A 17 -1.42 6.28 -7.79
C TYR A 17 -1.57 5.37 -6.57
N ILE A 18 -0.49 4.68 -6.15
CA ILE A 18 -0.48 3.80 -4.97
C ILE A 18 -0.88 4.57 -3.71
N LEU A 19 -0.31 5.76 -3.50
CA LEU A 19 -0.64 6.63 -2.37
C LEU A 19 -2.14 6.91 -2.31
N GLU A 20 -2.70 7.41 -3.42
CA GLU A 20 -4.10 7.85 -3.45
C GLU A 20 -5.09 6.68 -3.30
N VAL A 21 -4.84 5.53 -3.92
CA VAL A 21 -5.74 4.37 -3.75
C VAL A 21 -5.67 3.77 -2.34
N ILE A 22 -4.49 3.75 -1.71
CA ILE A 22 -4.36 3.29 -0.31
C ILE A 22 -5.10 4.24 0.64
N LEU A 23 -4.91 5.56 0.50
CA LEU A 23 -5.62 6.54 1.31
C LEU A 23 -7.14 6.48 1.08
N HIS A 24 -7.56 6.30 -0.17
CA HIS A 24 -8.97 6.11 -0.50
C HIS A 24 -9.55 4.89 0.23
N ALA A 25 -8.88 3.73 0.16
CA ALA A 25 -9.32 2.52 0.86
C ALA A 25 -9.30 2.66 2.39
N ALA A 26 -8.35 3.43 2.95
CA ALA A 26 -8.29 3.73 4.39
C ALA A 26 -9.46 4.61 4.87
N CYS A 27 -10.03 5.43 4.00
CA CYS A 27 -11.25 6.19 4.28
C CYS A 27 -12.54 5.36 4.14
N GLN A 28 -12.46 4.16 3.56
CA GLN A 28 -13.61 3.27 3.40
C GLN A 28 -13.70 2.31 4.60
N ASP A 29 -14.91 2.01 5.04
CA ASP A 29 -15.17 0.99 6.07
C ASP A 29 -15.12 -0.42 5.46
N LEU A 30 -13.94 -0.84 5.01
CA LEU A 30 -13.73 -2.13 4.38
C LEU A 30 -13.47 -3.23 5.43
N PRO A 31 -14.02 -4.44 5.23
CA PRO A 31 -13.85 -5.53 6.18
C PRO A 31 -12.38 -5.94 6.30
N ARG A 32 -11.92 -6.12 7.55
CA ARG A 32 -10.60 -6.71 7.87
C ARG A 32 -10.76 -8.17 8.23
N ARG A 33 -9.70 -8.97 8.07
CA ARG A 33 -9.74 -10.41 8.37
C ARG A 33 -10.09 -10.72 9.84
N ASN A 34 -9.68 -9.87 10.78
CA ASN A 34 -10.08 -9.99 12.19
C ASN A 34 -11.58 -9.77 12.44
N ASN A 35 -12.30 -9.08 11.54
CA ASN A 35 -13.74 -8.89 11.69
C ASN A 35 -14.53 -10.13 11.24
N LEU A 36 -13.89 -11.07 10.53
CA LEU A 36 -14.51 -12.30 10.02
C LEU A 36 -14.32 -13.49 10.96
N HIS A 37 -13.25 -13.49 11.77
CA HIS A 37 -12.93 -14.57 12.70
C HIS A 37 -12.31 -14.01 13.98
N ASN A 38 -12.79 -14.46 15.15
CA ASN A 38 -12.38 -13.98 16.48
C ASN A 38 -11.00 -14.51 16.95
N HIS A 39 -10.12 -14.87 16.01
CA HIS A 39 -8.79 -15.42 16.30
C HIS A 39 -7.72 -14.49 15.72
N PHE A 40 -6.75 -14.11 16.54
CA PHE A 40 -5.61 -13.29 16.13
C PHE A 40 -4.69 -14.07 15.18
N THR A 41 -4.85 -13.87 13.88
CA THR A 41 -3.94 -14.42 12.88
C THR A 41 -2.89 -13.37 12.50
N ARG A 42 -1.70 -13.81 12.06
CA ARG A 42 -0.58 -12.94 11.62
C ARG A 42 -0.98 -11.91 10.56
N ASN A 43 -2.06 -12.15 9.82
CA ASN A 43 -2.61 -11.27 8.78
C ASN A 43 -3.94 -10.63 9.18
N GLY A 44 -4.24 -10.57 10.48
CA GLY A 44 -5.51 -10.12 11.00
C GLY A 44 -5.87 -8.66 10.66
N SER A 45 -4.84 -7.82 10.54
CA SER A 45 -4.95 -6.41 10.16
C SER A 45 -5.13 -6.20 8.65
N ASP A 46 -4.92 -7.23 7.82
CA ASP A 46 -5.12 -7.15 6.37
C ASP A 46 -6.61 -6.99 6.04
N TYR A 47 -6.89 -6.26 4.97
CA TYR A 47 -8.22 -6.21 4.38
C TYR A 47 -8.62 -7.58 3.83
N ALA A 48 -9.86 -7.96 4.08
CA ALA A 48 -10.48 -9.11 3.46
C ALA A 48 -10.88 -8.74 2.02
N LEU A 49 -10.13 -9.25 1.05
CA LEU A 49 -10.43 -9.03 -0.36
C LEU A 49 -11.57 -9.98 -0.78
N PRO A 50 -12.74 -9.48 -1.20
CA PRO A 50 -13.84 -10.34 -1.61
C PRO A 50 -13.51 -11.08 -2.90
N ASN A 51 -13.95 -12.33 -3.00
CA ASN A 51 -13.86 -13.10 -4.24
C ASN A 51 -14.78 -12.47 -5.30
N HIS A 52 -14.24 -12.22 -6.50
CA HIS A 52 -15.00 -11.67 -7.61
C HIS A 52 -14.64 -12.38 -8.92
N ARG A 53 -15.57 -12.37 -9.88
CA ARG A 53 -15.38 -13.01 -11.19
C ARG A 53 -14.94 -12.05 -12.30
N LEU A 54 -15.09 -10.74 -12.08
CA LEU A 54 -14.86 -9.71 -13.10
C LEU A 54 -13.57 -8.94 -12.80
N ALA A 55 -12.64 -8.91 -13.76
CA ALA A 55 -11.43 -8.10 -13.69
C ALA A 55 -11.72 -6.59 -13.51
N LEU A 56 -12.91 -6.12 -13.91
CA LEU A 56 -13.34 -4.74 -13.65
C LEU A 56 -13.45 -4.44 -12.15
N TYR A 57 -13.80 -5.44 -11.34
CA TYR A 57 -13.91 -5.27 -9.88
C TYR A 57 -12.52 -5.02 -9.27
N GLU A 58 -11.46 -5.62 -9.82
CA GLU A 58 -10.08 -5.39 -9.39
C GLU A 58 -9.62 -3.94 -9.62
N LYS A 59 -10.22 -3.25 -10.61
CA LYS A 59 -9.89 -1.87 -10.95
C LYS A 59 -10.53 -0.83 -10.02
N LYS A 60 -11.45 -1.23 -9.14
CA LYS A 60 -12.08 -0.30 -8.19
C LYS A 60 -11.02 0.25 -7.22
N PRO A 61 -10.93 1.58 -7.03
CA PRO A 61 -9.95 2.20 -6.13
C PRO A 61 -9.96 1.61 -4.71
N SER A 62 -11.13 1.28 -4.18
CA SER A 62 -11.28 0.63 -2.87
C SER A 62 -10.69 -0.78 -2.84
N TYR A 63 -10.89 -1.58 -3.90
CA TYR A 63 -10.35 -2.94 -3.98
C TYR A 63 -8.83 -2.92 -4.15
N ILE A 64 -8.32 -2.20 -5.14
CA ILE A 64 -6.88 -2.15 -5.39
C ILE A 64 -6.14 -1.47 -4.23
N GLY A 65 -6.73 -0.43 -3.62
CA GLY A 65 -6.19 0.20 -2.43
C GLY A 65 -6.11 -0.74 -1.24
N ALA A 66 -7.14 -1.55 -1.00
CA ALA A 66 -7.12 -2.59 0.03
C ALA A 66 -6.06 -3.65 -0.26
N LYS A 67 -5.97 -4.11 -1.52
CA LYS A 67 -4.98 -5.10 -1.96
C LYS A 67 -3.56 -4.59 -1.76
N LEU A 68 -3.26 -3.37 -2.17
CA LEU A 68 -1.95 -2.75 -2.01
C LEU A 68 -1.61 -2.51 -0.53
N THR A 69 -2.59 -2.09 0.28
CA THR A 69 -2.39 -1.94 1.75
C THR A 69 -1.91 -3.25 2.37
N ASN A 70 -2.40 -4.41 1.94
CA ASN A 70 -1.97 -5.71 2.47
C ASN A 70 -0.49 -6.01 2.18
N TYR A 71 0.09 -5.43 1.13
CA TYR A 71 1.52 -5.57 0.81
C TYR A 71 2.44 -4.63 1.61
N LEU A 72 1.91 -3.60 2.28
CA LEU A 72 2.72 -2.69 3.08
C LEU A 72 3.53 -3.43 4.17
N PRO A 73 4.66 -2.85 4.61
CA PRO A 73 5.28 -3.21 5.89
C PRO A 73 4.27 -3.06 7.04
N ASP A 74 4.34 -3.94 8.03
CA ASP A 74 3.38 -3.97 9.14
C ASP A 74 3.42 -2.67 9.96
N GLU A 75 4.58 -2.06 10.08
CA GLU A 75 4.75 -0.74 10.69
C GLU A 75 3.81 0.29 10.07
N LEU A 76 3.66 0.31 8.74
CA LEU A 76 2.82 1.27 8.03
C LEU A 76 1.33 0.94 8.11
N LYS A 77 0.97 -0.28 8.52
CA LYS A 77 -0.43 -0.71 8.73
C LYS A 77 -0.97 -0.33 10.12
N ILE A 78 -0.12 0.16 11.03
CA ILE A 78 -0.53 0.56 12.38
C ILE A 78 -1.58 1.68 12.29
N PRO A 79 -2.75 1.52 12.94
CA PRO A 79 -3.79 2.54 12.99
C PRO A 79 -3.23 3.88 13.48
N SER A 80 -3.42 4.92 12.68
CA SER A 80 -2.97 6.28 13.01
C SER A 80 -3.89 7.30 12.34
N PRO A 81 -3.92 8.56 12.82
CA PRO A 81 -4.65 9.62 12.15
C PRO A 81 -4.28 9.70 10.66
N MET A 82 -5.25 9.96 9.79
CA MET A 82 -5.08 9.96 8.33
C MET A 82 -3.88 10.79 7.86
N LYS A 83 -3.66 11.96 8.48
CA LYS A 83 -2.50 12.83 8.22
C LYS A 83 -1.17 12.12 8.45
N ASN A 84 -1.06 11.36 9.54
CA ASN A 84 0.16 10.63 9.91
C ASN A 84 0.38 9.44 8.97
N MET A 85 -0.68 8.69 8.66
CA MET A 85 -0.62 7.59 7.68
C MET A 85 -0.14 8.10 6.31
N ARG A 86 -0.74 9.20 5.82
CA ARG A 86 -0.34 9.86 4.56
C ARG A 86 1.14 10.24 4.58
N GLN A 87 1.61 10.91 5.63
CA GLN A 87 3.00 11.35 5.71
C GLN A 87 3.98 10.17 5.72
N ARG A 88 3.69 9.12 6.50
CA ARG A 88 4.55 7.92 6.59
C ARG A 88 4.60 7.18 5.26
N LEU A 89 3.47 7.06 4.58
CA LEU A 89 3.39 6.42 3.25
C LEU A 89 4.14 7.24 2.19
N ILE A 90 3.98 8.57 2.18
CA ILE A 90 4.76 9.46 1.30
C ILE A 90 6.25 9.25 1.53
N ASN A 91 6.71 9.30 2.79
CA ASN A 91 8.13 9.13 3.12
C ASN A 91 8.66 7.77 2.65
N TRP A 92 7.87 6.70 2.82
CA TRP A 92 8.23 5.36 2.39
C TRP A 92 8.32 5.22 0.86
N LEU A 93 7.43 5.90 0.12
CA LEU A 93 7.42 5.92 -1.35
C LEU A 93 8.50 6.83 -1.94
N LEU A 94 8.85 7.95 -1.29
CA LEU A 94 9.82 8.93 -1.81
C LEU A 94 11.24 8.37 -1.96
N VAL A 95 11.59 7.38 -1.13
CA VAL A 95 12.89 6.71 -1.21
C VAL A 95 12.90 5.50 -2.16
N ARG A 96 11.76 5.21 -2.79
CA ARG A 96 11.54 4.07 -3.70
C ARG A 96 10.94 4.56 -5.02
N PRO A 97 11.75 4.82 -6.05
CA PRO A 97 11.22 5.32 -7.33
C PRO A 97 10.54 4.18 -8.10
N LEU A 98 9.26 3.91 -7.79
CA LEU A 98 8.43 2.84 -8.35
C LEU A 98 7.89 3.22 -9.74
N TYR A 99 8.01 2.35 -10.74
CA TYR A 99 7.53 2.57 -12.11
C TYR A 99 6.45 1.57 -12.53
N SER A 100 6.12 0.60 -11.68
CA SER A 100 5.01 -0.32 -11.88
C SER A 100 4.40 -0.75 -10.55
N ILE A 101 3.17 -1.28 -10.62
CA ILE A 101 2.51 -1.90 -9.46
C ILE A 101 3.22 -3.20 -9.08
N ASP A 102 3.76 -3.94 -10.06
CA ASP A 102 4.54 -5.16 -9.80
C ASP A 102 5.80 -4.90 -8.96
N GLU A 103 6.53 -3.80 -9.26
CA GLU A 103 7.66 -3.36 -8.43
C GLU A 103 7.23 -3.09 -6.99
N TYR A 104 6.06 -2.49 -6.81
CA TYR A 104 5.51 -2.30 -5.47
C TYR A 104 5.17 -3.63 -4.81
N ILE A 105 4.48 -4.55 -5.48
CA ILE A 105 4.07 -5.83 -4.89
C ILE A 105 5.30 -6.67 -4.48
N ARG A 106 6.38 -6.61 -5.25
CA ARG A 106 7.63 -7.35 -5.02
C ARG A 106 8.67 -6.57 -4.21
N TRP A 107 8.29 -5.49 -3.54
CA TRP A 107 9.24 -4.62 -2.84
C TRP A 107 10.11 -5.35 -1.81
N ARG A 108 9.63 -6.47 -1.25
CA ARG A 108 10.37 -7.31 -0.29
C ARG A 108 11.51 -8.09 -0.92
N GLU A 109 11.40 -8.39 -2.20
CA GLU A 109 12.37 -9.18 -2.96
C GLU A 109 13.47 -8.30 -3.58
N ASP A 110 13.22 -6.99 -3.69
CA ASP A 110 14.14 -6.07 -4.34
C ASP A 110 15.21 -5.56 -3.36
N PRO A 111 16.50 -5.96 -3.55
CA PRO A 111 17.58 -5.54 -2.67
C PRO A 111 17.83 -4.03 -2.70
N THR A 112 17.39 -3.32 -3.73
CA THR A 112 17.54 -1.86 -3.82
C THR A 112 16.63 -1.11 -2.84
N PHE A 113 15.59 -1.77 -2.29
CA PHE A 113 14.65 -1.20 -1.34
C PHE A 113 14.89 -1.59 0.13
N GLN A 114 15.84 -2.52 0.38
CA GLN A 114 16.20 -3.05 1.70
C GLN A 114 17.33 -2.26 2.38
N VAL A 115 18.00 -1.36 1.66
CA VAL A 115 19.13 -0.58 2.18
C VAL A 115 18.62 0.80 2.61
N GLN A 116 18.13 0.90 3.84
CA GLN A 116 17.90 2.16 4.57
C GLN A 116 17.51 1.84 6.01
N ASN A 117 18.52 1.41 6.79
CA ASN A 117 18.50 1.49 8.26
C ASN A 117 19.13 2.83 8.67
#